data_AF-A0A1V5KAN1-F1
#
_entry.id   AF-A0A1V5KAN1-F1
#
_cell.length_a   1.000
_cell.length_b   1.000
_cell.length_c   1.000
_cell.angle_alpha   90.00
_cell.angle_beta   90.00
_cell.angle_gamma   90.00
#
_symmetry.space_group_name_H-M   'P 1'
#
loop_
_entity.id
_entity.type
_entity.pdbx_description
1 polymer ?
#
loop_
_entity_poly.entity_id
_entity_poly.type
_entity_poly.pdbx_seq_one_letter_code
_entity_poly.pdbx_strand_id
1 'polypeptide(L)'
;MALGSARLFNISLTDNFNKPYAASSVMDFWRRWHISFSRCLLDYLFKPLQMRFRDLRTAGTALALFLTFFISGLWHGASWCFVVWGLLHGTYLAAAVFWRPLQKKLAKKFALLRSAPARGWKVFFTFQLICFAWIFFRARTLADAGYVVAHLFAPSRGVSALLGLYENTGLFLALTSTLCVFIIESLGSRPSWQERFFGLPLWLRWSAYYLLILSLLLFNQDSQTAFIYMKF
;
A
#
# COMPACT_ATOMS: atom_id res chain seq x y z
N MET A 1 -1.35 -15.39 -4.53
CA MET A 1 -1.37 -16.78 -4.01
C MET A 1 -2.70 -17.11 -3.33
N ALA A 2 -3.05 -16.50 -2.19
CA ALA A 2 -4.28 -16.84 -1.44
C ALA A 2 -5.59 -16.86 -2.29
N LEU A 3 -5.85 -15.83 -3.10
CA LEU A 3 -7.01 -15.79 -4.01
C LEU A 3 -7.01 -16.95 -5.02
N GLY A 4 -5.83 -17.30 -5.55
CA GLY A 4 -5.68 -18.40 -6.51
C GLY A 4 -5.93 -19.75 -5.85
N SER A 5 -5.37 -19.97 -4.66
CA SER A 5 -5.59 -21.19 -3.87
C SER A 5 -7.06 -21.34 -3.47
N ALA A 6 -7.73 -20.27 -3.01
CA ALA A 6 -9.13 -20.32 -2.63
C ALA A 6 -10.05 -20.71 -3.81
N ARG A 7 -9.75 -20.24 -5.02
CA ARG A 7 -10.50 -20.63 -6.23
C ARG A 7 -10.40 -22.12 -6.56
N LEU A 8 -9.32 -22.82 -6.18
CA LEU A 8 -9.22 -24.28 -6.32
C LEU A 8 -10.27 -25.01 -5.48
N PHE A 9 -10.65 -24.43 -4.35
CA PHE A 9 -11.69 -24.94 -3.45
C PHE A 9 -13.07 -24.32 -3.72
N ASN A 10 -13.24 -23.61 -4.85
CA ASN A 10 -14.46 -22.86 -5.17
C ASN A 10 -14.86 -21.83 -4.11
N ILE A 11 -13.87 -21.28 -3.38
CA ILE A 11 -14.06 -20.23 -2.37
C ILE A 11 -13.68 -18.88 -2.99
N SER A 12 -14.60 -17.92 -2.95
CA SER A 12 -14.33 -16.54 -3.39
C SER A 12 -13.91 -15.65 -2.23
N LEU A 13 -12.61 -15.34 -2.14
CA LEU A 13 -12.08 -14.38 -1.18
C LEU A 13 -12.18 -12.95 -1.71
N THR A 14 -12.20 -11.96 -0.80
CA THR A 14 -12.13 -10.54 -1.18
C THR A 14 -10.69 -10.18 -1.58
N ASP A 15 -10.54 -9.33 -2.59
CA ASP A 15 -9.25 -8.70 -2.92
C ASP A 15 -8.69 -7.91 -1.74
N ASN A 16 -7.39 -8.04 -1.49
CA ASN A 16 -6.71 -7.30 -0.44
C ASN A 16 -6.16 -5.95 -0.88
N PHE A 17 -5.91 -5.74 -2.17
CA PHE A 17 -5.31 -4.50 -2.68
C PHE A 17 -6.05 -4.01 -3.92
N ASN A 18 -6.27 -2.70 -4.03
CA ASN A 18 -6.93 -2.07 -5.18
C ASN A 18 -6.33 -0.70 -5.51
N LYS A 19 -5.23 -0.69 -6.27
CA LYS A 19 -4.49 0.53 -6.66
C LYS A 19 -4.26 1.49 -5.47
N PRO A 20 -3.69 1.02 -4.34
CA PRO A 20 -3.63 1.81 -3.11
C PRO A 20 -2.87 3.12 -3.28
N TYR A 21 -1.79 3.14 -4.05
CA TYR A 21 -0.99 4.35 -4.30
C TYR A 21 -1.66 5.36 -5.25
N ALA A 22 -2.76 4.98 -5.91
CA ALA A 22 -3.61 5.91 -6.65
C ALA A 22 -4.67 6.61 -5.77
N ALA A 23 -4.61 6.41 -4.45
CA ALA A 23 -5.52 7.01 -3.49
C ALA A 23 -5.36 8.53 -3.40
N SER A 24 -6.49 9.21 -3.35
CA SER A 24 -6.54 10.69 -3.27
C SER A 24 -6.63 11.24 -1.84
N SER A 25 -6.61 10.36 -0.83
CA SER A 25 -6.52 10.70 0.59
C SER A 25 -6.05 9.49 1.39
N VAL A 26 -5.54 9.70 2.60
CA VAL A 26 -5.12 8.59 3.49
C VAL A 26 -6.29 7.64 3.82
N MET A 27 -7.52 8.15 3.92
CA MET A 27 -8.70 7.29 4.11
C MET A 27 -9.02 6.45 2.86
N ASP A 28 -8.81 7.01 1.67
CA ASP A 28 -8.95 6.27 0.39
C ASP A 28 -7.86 5.20 0.26
N PHE A 29 -6.64 5.48 0.73
CA PHE A 29 -5.54 4.50 0.79
C PHE A 29 -5.93 3.29 1.63
N TRP A 30 -6.42 3.47 2.86
CA TRP A 30 -6.82 2.37 3.74
C TRP A 30 -8.06 1.59 3.27
N ARG A 31 -8.86 2.15 2.36
CA ARG A 31 -9.93 1.41 1.67
C ARG A 31 -9.42 0.51 0.54
N ARG A 32 -8.15 0.69 0.14
CA ARG A 32 -7.51 0.03 -0.98
C ARG A 32 -6.30 -0.81 -0.59
N TRP A 33 -5.78 -0.62 0.61
CA TRP A 33 -4.62 -1.32 1.16
C TRP A 33 -5.06 -2.32 2.22
N HIS A 34 -4.61 -3.56 2.08
CA HIS A 34 -4.89 -4.67 2.99
C HIS A 34 -6.36 -4.74 3.43
N ILE A 35 -7.27 -4.78 2.46
CA ILE A 35 -8.72 -4.55 2.64
C ILE A 35 -9.34 -5.46 3.71
N SER A 36 -8.94 -6.74 3.79
CA SER A 36 -9.45 -7.64 4.83
C SER A 36 -9.09 -7.18 6.25
N PHE A 37 -7.83 -6.79 6.46
CA PHE A 37 -7.34 -6.24 7.72
C PHE A 37 -7.97 -4.90 8.05
N SER A 38 -8.06 -3.99 7.07
CA SER A 38 -8.70 -2.70 7.23
C SER A 38 -10.19 -2.84 7.63
N ARG A 39 -10.89 -3.87 7.12
CA ARG A 39 -12.25 -4.21 7.57
C ARG A 39 -12.26 -4.75 9.00
N CYS A 40 -11.34 -5.64 9.36
CA CYS A 40 -11.21 -6.13 10.73
C CYS A 40 -11.01 -4.97 11.73
N LEU A 41 -10.06 -4.07 11.47
CA LEU A 41 -9.86 -2.87 12.29
C LEU A 41 -11.12 -1.99 12.35
N LEU A 42 -11.82 -1.83 11.23
CA LEU A 42 -13.05 -1.05 11.17
C LEU A 42 -14.13 -1.64 12.08
N ASP A 43 -14.36 -2.94 11.98
CA ASP A 43 -15.48 -3.63 12.62
C ASP A 43 -15.24 -3.89 14.10
N TYR A 44 -14.01 -4.28 14.48
CA TYR A 44 -13.69 -4.71 15.84
C TYR A 44 -13.06 -3.63 16.72
N LEU A 45 -12.44 -2.60 16.15
CA LEU A 45 -11.82 -1.52 16.94
C LEU A 45 -12.51 -0.18 16.71
N PHE A 46 -12.55 0.28 15.45
CA PHE A 46 -13.01 1.63 15.17
C PHE A 46 -14.49 1.85 15.50
N LYS A 47 -15.39 0.99 15.02
CA LYS A 47 -16.85 1.15 15.26
C LYS A 47 -17.19 1.13 16.75
N PRO A 48 -16.70 0.17 17.58
CA PRO A 48 -16.91 0.20 19.02
C PRO A 48 -16.38 1.48 19.69
N LEU A 49 -15.16 1.91 19.35
CA LEU A 49 -14.56 3.14 19.90
C LEU A 49 -15.33 4.40 19.49
N GLN A 50 -15.75 4.48 18.23
CA GLN A 50 -16.53 5.60 17.73
C GLN A 50 -17.89 5.68 18.44
N MET A 51 -18.54 4.54 18.67
CA MET A 51 -19.80 4.48 19.39
C MET A 51 -19.63 4.92 20.85
N ARG A 52 -18.52 4.55 21.50
CA ARG A 52 -18.15 5.02 22.84
C ARG A 52 -17.91 6.53 22.90
N PHE A 53 -17.29 7.12 21.87
CA PHE A 53 -16.96 8.55 21.83
C PHE A 53 -17.99 9.39 21.05
N ARG A 54 -19.21 8.89 20.84
CA ARG A 54 -20.22 9.57 20.00
C ARG A 54 -20.56 10.99 20.47
N ASP A 55 -20.51 11.24 21.78
CA ASP A 55 -20.87 12.52 22.38
C ASP A 55 -19.88 13.64 22.00
N LEU A 56 -18.63 13.25 21.69
CA LEU A 56 -17.58 14.16 21.22
C LEU A 56 -17.66 14.47 19.71
N ARG A 57 -18.68 13.94 19.00
CA ARG A 57 -18.94 14.16 17.56
C ARG A 57 -17.68 13.95 16.69
N THR A 58 -17.23 15.01 16.02
CA THR A 58 -16.06 15.00 15.13
C THR A 58 -14.78 14.64 15.86
N ALA A 59 -14.59 15.17 17.08
CA ALA A 59 -13.42 14.88 17.90
C ALA A 59 -13.41 13.41 18.35
N GLY A 60 -14.58 12.86 18.68
CA GLY A 60 -14.72 11.43 19.00
C GLY A 60 -14.36 10.51 17.85
N THR A 61 -14.76 10.87 16.62
CA THR A 61 -14.38 10.13 15.41
C THR A 61 -12.87 10.19 15.14
N ALA A 62 -12.26 11.38 15.32
CA ALA A 62 -10.82 11.55 15.17
C ALA A 62 -10.03 10.74 16.20
N LEU A 63 -10.48 10.76 17.47
CA LEU A 63 -9.89 9.98 18.56
C LEU A 63 -10.02 8.47 18.31
N ALA A 64 -11.19 8.00 17.87
CA ALA A 64 -11.40 6.60 17.54
C ALA A 64 -10.46 6.12 16.41
N LEU A 65 -10.27 6.92 15.35
CA LEU A 65 -9.31 6.60 14.28
C LEU A 65 -7.87 6.58 14.80
N PHE A 66 -7.49 7.57 15.60
CA PHE A 66 -6.15 7.65 16.19
C PHE A 66 -5.84 6.43 17.04
N LEU A 67 -6.73 6.06 17.97
CA LEU A 67 -6.58 4.89 18.82
C LEU A 67 -6.59 3.58 18.03
N THR A 68 -7.45 3.46 17.01
CA THR A 68 -7.48 2.27 16.14
C THR A 68 -6.13 2.04 15.47
N PHE A 69 -5.50 3.10 14.95
CA PHE A 69 -4.20 2.99 14.29
C PHE A 69 -3.03 2.85 15.25
N PHE A 70 -3.13 3.43 16.45
CA PHE A 70 -2.16 3.18 17.53
C PHE A 70 -2.16 1.68 17.92
N ILE A 71 -3.33 1.10 18.15
CA ILE A 71 -3.49 -0.33 18.46
C ILE A 71 -3.03 -1.19 17.26
N SER A 72 -3.34 -0.78 16.04
CA SER A 72 -2.83 -1.44 14.82
C SER A 72 -1.30 -1.45 14.76
N GLY A 73 -0.64 -0.35 15.13
CA GLY A 73 0.82 -0.29 15.25
C GLY A 73 1.36 -1.30 16.25
N LEU A 74 0.77 -1.35 17.46
CA LEU A 74 1.15 -2.33 18.48
C LEU A 74 0.95 -3.78 18.03
N TRP A 75 -0.08 -4.07 17.22
CA TRP A 75 -0.33 -5.40 16.68
C TRP A 75 0.76 -5.88 15.70
N HIS A 76 1.45 -4.97 15.00
CA HIS A 76 2.48 -5.34 14.03
C HIS A 76 3.81 -5.79 14.69
N GLY A 77 4.07 -5.39 15.93
CA GLY A 77 5.23 -5.86 16.68
C GLY A 77 5.65 -4.93 17.83
N ALA A 78 6.61 -5.38 18.65
CA ALA A 78 7.06 -4.68 19.85
C ALA A 78 8.06 -3.52 19.61
N SER A 79 8.41 -3.23 18.35
CA SER A 79 9.34 -2.13 18.04
C SER A 79 8.63 -0.77 18.14
N TRP A 80 9.31 0.22 18.74
CA TRP A 80 8.86 1.62 18.74
C TRP A 80 8.61 2.17 17.34
N CYS A 81 9.25 1.60 16.31
CA CYS A 81 9.03 1.98 14.93
C CYS A 81 7.57 1.74 14.48
N PHE A 82 6.95 0.64 14.93
CA PHE A 82 5.55 0.36 14.63
C PHE A 82 4.59 1.26 15.40
N VAL A 83 4.96 1.66 16.62
CA VAL A 83 4.19 2.65 17.40
C VAL A 83 4.16 3.99 16.66
N VAL A 84 5.33 4.49 16.21
CA VAL A 84 5.42 5.75 15.45
C VAL A 84 4.64 5.63 14.14
N TRP A 85 4.76 4.51 13.43
CA TRP A 85 3.96 4.25 12.22
C TRP A 85 2.45 4.34 12.48
N GLY A 86 1.96 3.70 13.55
CA GLY A 86 0.56 3.73 13.95
C GLY A 86 0.10 5.15 14.30
N LEU A 87 0.91 5.88 15.08
CA LEU A 87 0.65 7.27 15.45
C LEU A 87 0.59 8.20 14.23
N LEU A 88 1.48 8.03 13.25
CA LEU A 88 1.47 8.81 12.01
C LEU A 88 0.17 8.59 11.22
N HIS A 89 -0.21 7.34 10.96
CA HIS A 89 -1.47 7.04 10.26
C HIS A 89 -2.71 7.50 11.03
N GLY A 90 -2.72 7.30 12.35
CA GLY A 90 -3.77 7.79 13.23
C GLY A 90 -3.92 9.30 13.16
N THR A 91 -2.81 10.03 13.19
CA THR A 91 -2.77 11.49 13.08
C THR A 91 -3.25 11.97 11.71
N TYR A 92 -2.79 11.33 10.61
CA TYR A 92 -3.23 11.69 9.27
C TYR A 92 -4.74 11.51 9.09
N LEU A 93 -5.30 10.44 9.63
CA LEU A 93 -6.73 10.17 9.57
C LEU A 93 -7.54 11.11 10.46
N ALA A 94 -7.07 11.38 11.68
CA ALA A 94 -7.67 12.37 12.58
C ALA A 94 -7.69 13.76 11.94
N ALA A 95 -6.56 14.23 11.40
CA ALA A 95 -6.46 15.49 10.67
C ALA A 95 -7.40 15.52 9.45
N ALA A 96 -7.50 14.41 8.71
CA ALA A 96 -8.41 14.31 7.58
C ALA A 96 -9.90 14.44 7.99
N VAL A 97 -10.28 14.01 9.20
CA VAL A 97 -11.65 14.19 9.72
C VAL A 97 -11.97 15.68 9.89
N PHE A 98 -11.05 16.46 10.47
CA PHE A 98 -11.22 17.91 10.64
C PHE A 98 -11.11 18.70 9.33
N TRP A 99 -10.30 18.21 8.39
CA TRP A 99 -10.11 18.86 7.09
C TRP A 99 -11.30 18.65 6.13
N ARG A 100 -12.02 17.54 6.24
CA ARG A 100 -13.13 17.17 5.33
C ARG A 100 -14.22 18.22 5.17
N PRO A 101 -14.76 18.84 6.24
CA PRO A 101 -15.76 19.90 6.11
C PRO A 101 -15.26 21.11 5.31
N LEU A 102 -14.02 21.54 5.58
CA LEU A 102 -13.39 22.66 4.87
C LEU A 102 -13.16 22.31 3.41
N GLN A 103 -12.65 21.12 3.12
CA GLN A 103 -12.45 20.64 1.76
C GLN A 103 -13.76 20.61 0.96
N LYS A 104 -14.87 20.17 1.56
CA LYS A 104 -16.20 20.18 0.93
C LYS A 104 -16.68 21.60 0.63
N LYS A 105 -16.50 22.56 1.56
CA LYS A 105 -16.85 23.97 1.36
C LYS A 105 -16.04 24.58 0.21
N LEU A 106 -14.72 24.38 0.21
CA LEU A 106 -13.82 24.87 -0.83
C LEU A 106 -14.14 24.26 -2.19
N ALA A 107 -14.39 22.95 -2.28
CA ALA A 107 -14.73 22.29 -3.54
C ALA A 107 -16.08 22.73 -4.13
N LYS A 108 -17.03 23.18 -3.29
CA LYS A 108 -18.27 23.81 -3.75
C LYS A 108 -17.99 25.19 -4.35
N LYS A 109 -17.16 26.01 -3.69
CA LYS A 109 -16.83 27.38 -4.12
C LYS A 109 -15.90 27.44 -5.34
N PHE A 110 -14.93 26.53 -5.44
CA PHE A 110 -13.94 26.52 -6.51
C PHE A 110 -14.01 25.20 -7.30
N ALA A 111 -14.62 25.26 -8.49
CA ALA A 111 -14.75 24.11 -9.39
C ALA A 111 -13.38 23.51 -9.78
N LEU A 112 -12.32 24.31 -9.82
CA LEU A 112 -10.95 23.88 -10.09
C LEU A 112 -10.46 22.80 -9.11
N LEU A 113 -10.94 22.76 -7.86
CA LEU A 113 -10.58 21.74 -6.87
C LEU A 113 -11.19 20.35 -7.16
N ARG A 114 -12.10 20.27 -8.13
CA ARG A 114 -12.67 19.03 -8.67
C ARG A 114 -12.02 18.59 -9.99
N SER A 115 -11.10 19.38 -10.54
CA SER A 115 -10.42 19.08 -11.81
C SER A 115 -9.48 17.87 -11.70
N ALA A 116 -9.15 17.26 -12.85
CA ALA A 116 -8.19 16.16 -12.91
C ALA A 116 -6.78 16.53 -12.37
N PRO A 117 -6.22 17.72 -12.66
CA PRO A 117 -4.97 18.17 -12.02
C PRO A 117 -5.05 18.22 -10.49
N ALA A 118 -6.16 18.73 -9.93
CA ALA A 118 -6.35 18.76 -8.49
C ALA A 118 -6.40 17.35 -7.87
N ARG A 119 -6.90 16.36 -8.60
CA ARG A 119 -6.82 14.94 -8.20
C ARG A 119 -5.39 14.44 -8.21
N GLY A 120 -4.61 14.74 -9.25
CA GLY A 120 -3.18 14.38 -9.33
C GLY A 120 -2.40 14.89 -8.12
N TRP A 121 -2.58 16.16 -7.74
CA TRP A 121 -1.99 16.74 -6.54
C TRP A 121 -2.39 16.00 -5.26
N LYS A 122 -3.68 15.69 -5.08
CA LYS A 122 -4.16 14.92 -3.91
C LYS A 122 -3.52 13.54 -3.83
N VAL A 123 -3.37 12.86 -4.97
CA VAL A 123 -2.70 11.55 -5.05
C VAL A 123 -1.22 11.70 -4.69
N PHE A 124 -0.52 12.68 -5.27
CA PHE A 124 0.89 12.94 -4.97
C PHE A 124 1.13 13.17 -3.47
N PHE A 125 0.39 14.09 -2.83
CA PHE A 125 0.57 14.34 -1.40
C PHE A 125 0.20 13.13 -0.53
N THR A 126 -0.87 12.40 -0.89
CA THR A 126 -1.23 11.17 -0.17
C THR A 126 -0.10 10.15 -0.27
N PHE A 127 0.44 9.95 -1.47
CA PHE A 127 1.57 9.06 -1.70
C PHE A 127 2.78 9.42 -0.82
N GLN A 128 3.15 10.70 -0.77
CA GLN A 128 4.28 11.15 0.07
C GLN A 128 4.05 10.89 1.56
N LEU A 129 2.85 11.16 2.09
CA LEU A 129 2.51 10.87 3.49
C LEU A 129 2.61 9.36 3.80
N ILE A 130 2.12 8.53 2.88
CA ILE A 130 2.18 7.08 3.02
C ILE A 130 3.64 6.59 2.95
N CYS A 131 4.44 7.07 2.01
CA CYS A 131 5.87 6.74 1.90
C CYS A 131 6.66 7.17 3.13
N PHE A 132 6.39 8.35 3.67
CA PHE A 132 7.00 8.83 4.90
C PHE A 132 6.69 7.90 6.08
N ALA A 133 5.43 7.47 6.23
CA ALA A 133 5.07 6.49 7.25
C ALA A 133 5.81 5.15 7.05
N TRP A 134 5.93 4.66 5.81
CA TRP A 134 6.62 3.40 5.51
C TRP A 134 8.09 3.36 5.94
N ILE A 135 8.77 4.51 6.07
CA ILE A 135 10.14 4.59 6.61
C ILE A 135 10.19 3.91 7.99
N PHE A 136 9.26 4.26 8.87
CA PHE A 136 9.19 3.71 10.22
C PHE A 136 8.76 2.24 10.21
N PHE A 137 7.82 1.86 9.35
CA PHE A 137 7.43 0.45 9.26
C PHE A 137 8.58 -0.48 8.82
N ARG A 138 9.50 0.03 8.00
CA ARG A 138 10.59 -0.77 7.42
C ARG A 138 11.89 -0.70 8.22
N ALA A 139 12.13 0.40 8.93
CA ALA A 139 13.34 0.58 9.73
C ALA A 139 13.46 -0.48 10.83
N ARG A 140 14.69 -0.91 11.14
CA ARG A 140 14.94 -1.85 12.25
C ARG A 140 14.89 -1.12 13.59
N THR A 141 15.42 0.10 13.63
CA THR A 141 15.46 0.95 14.81
C THR A 141 14.96 2.36 14.50
N LEU A 142 14.59 3.11 15.55
CA LEU A 142 14.26 4.54 15.39
C LEU A 142 15.44 5.37 14.91
N ALA A 143 16.68 4.96 15.25
CA ALA A 143 17.89 5.61 14.76
C ALA A 143 18.02 5.45 13.24
N ASP A 144 17.76 4.26 12.70
CA ASP A 144 17.76 4.03 11.25
C ASP A 144 16.69 4.85 10.54
N ALA A 145 15.48 4.91 11.12
CA ALA A 145 14.39 5.74 10.59
C ALA A 145 14.79 7.23 10.58
N GLY A 146 15.36 7.72 11.68
CA GLY A 146 15.86 9.09 11.80
C GLY A 146 16.99 9.40 10.81
N TYR A 147 17.91 8.46 10.61
CA TYR A 147 18.97 8.58 9.60
C TYR A 147 18.37 8.74 8.19
N VAL A 148 17.40 7.90 7.82
CA VAL A 148 16.73 8.01 6.51
C VAL A 148 16.01 9.35 6.38
N VAL A 149 15.24 9.77 7.39
CA VAL A 149 14.52 11.04 7.39
C VAL A 149 15.46 12.24 7.23
N ALA A 150 16.59 12.25 7.94
CA ALA A 150 17.59 13.31 7.86
C ALA A 150 18.24 13.42 6.48
N HIS A 151 18.31 12.31 5.72
CA HIS A 151 18.94 12.26 4.41
C HIS A 151 17.94 12.26 3.23
N LEU A 152 16.63 12.44 3.47
CA LEU A 152 15.61 12.46 2.41
C LEU A 152 15.89 13.51 1.32
N PHE A 153 16.46 14.65 1.73
CA PHE A 153 16.80 15.77 0.85
C PHE A 153 18.31 16.01 0.78
N ALA A 154 19.12 15.06 1.25
CA ALA A 154 20.56 15.16 1.10
C ALA A 154 20.90 15.26 -0.39
N PRO A 155 21.84 16.13 -0.79
CA PRO A 155 22.25 16.25 -2.18
C PRO A 155 22.67 14.87 -2.69
N SER A 156 21.83 14.26 -3.53
CA SER A 156 22.19 13.00 -4.18
C SER A 156 23.48 13.23 -4.97
N ARG A 157 24.35 12.22 -5.08
CA ARG A 157 25.55 12.27 -5.94
C ARG A 157 25.22 12.37 -7.45
N GLY A 158 24.04 12.88 -7.82
CA GLY A 158 23.58 13.09 -9.19
C GLY A 158 23.57 11.80 -10.00
N VAL A 159 23.98 11.91 -11.27
CA VAL A 159 24.05 10.81 -12.26
C VAL A 159 24.90 9.63 -11.77
N SER A 160 25.91 9.84 -10.92
CA SER A 160 26.74 8.75 -10.40
C SER A 160 25.96 7.79 -9.48
N ALA A 161 24.94 8.29 -8.77
CA ALA A 161 24.03 7.43 -8.01
C ALA A 161 23.15 6.59 -8.95
N LEU A 162 22.65 7.17 -10.05
CA LEU A 162 21.88 6.46 -11.08
C LEU A 162 22.70 5.39 -11.81
N LEU A 163 23.99 5.66 -12.08
CA LEU A 163 24.92 4.69 -12.65
C LEU A 163 25.20 3.54 -11.67
N GLY A 164 25.33 3.83 -10.37
CA GLY A 164 25.41 2.79 -9.34
C GLY A 164 24.14 1.93 -9.19
N LEU A 165 22.96 2.46 -9.57
CA LEU A 165 21.72 1.66 -9.64
C LEU A 165 21.75 0.66 -10.82
N TYR A 166 22.39 1.02 -11.94
CA TYR A 166 22.56 0.13 -13.09
C TYR A 166 23.54 -1.01 -12.79
N GLU A 167 24.62 -0.73 -12.08
CA GLU A 167 25.59 -1.76 -11.65
C GLU A 167 24.98 -2.75 -10.65
N ASN A 168 23.97 -2.34 -9.88
CA ASN A 168 23.21 -3.23 -9.02
C ASN A 168 22.07 -3.91 -9.81
N THR A 169 22.38 -5.02 -10.47
CA THR A 169 21.44 -5.78 -11.33
C THR A 169 20.12 -6.10 -10.61
N GLY A 170 20.15 -6.42 -9.31
CA GLY A 170 18.95 -6.72 -8.53
C GLY A 170 18.04 -5.51 -8.33
N LEU A 171 18.62 -4.35 -8.01
CA LEU A 171 17.88 -3.11 -7.83
C LEU A 171 17.34 -2.57 -9.17
N PHE A 172 18.13 -2.66 -10.24
CA PHE A 172 17.70 -2.34 -11.59
C PHE A 172 16.50 -3.19 -12.03
N LEU A 173 16.56 -4.51 -11.84
CA LEU A 173 15.46 -5.43 -12.15
C LEU A 173 14.22 -5.13 -11.30
N ALA A 174 14.38 -4.81 -10.01
CA ALA A 174 13.25 -4.45 -9.14
C ALA A 174 12.56 -3.15 -9.58
N LEU A 175 13.33 -2.12 -9.95
CA LEU A 175 12.80 -0.83 -10.39
C LEU A 175 12.10 -0.95 -11.76
N THR A 176 12.74 -1.64 -12.72
CA THR A 176 12.17 -1.85 -14.06
C THR A 176 10.91 -2.71 -14.02
N SER A 177 10.89 -3.80 -13.24
CA SER A 177 9.69 -4.62 -13.06
C SER A 177 8.56 -3.86 -12.37
N THR A 178 8.86 -3.06 -11.34
CA THR A 178 7.86 -2.19 -10.69
C THR A 178 7.29 -1.17 -11.66
N LEU A 179 8.13 -0.54 -12.49
CA LEU A 179 7.69 0.39 -13.52
C LEU A 179 6.82 -0.30 -14.58
N CYS A 180 7.19 -1.50 -15.02
CA CYS A 180 6.40 -2.28 -15.98
C CYS A 180 5.01 -2.61 -15.40
N VAL A 181 4.94 -3.07 -14.15
CA VAL A 181 3.66 -3.34 -13.46
C VAL A 181 2.83 -2.07 -13.37
N PHE A 182 3.43 -0.93 -13.03
CA PHE A 182 2.73 0.35 -12.93
C PHE A 182 2.21 0.84 -14.30
N ILE A 183 2.98 0.65 -15.37
CA ILE A 183 2.56 0.95 -16.74
C ILE A 183 1.39 0.05 -17.15
N ILE A 184 1.50 -1.27 -16.95
CA ILE A 184 0.43 -2.23 -17.25
C ILE A 184 -0.85 -1.88 -16.48
N GLU A 185 -0.71 -1.51 -15.20
CA GLU A 185 -1.83 -1.15 -14.34
C GLU A 185 -2.47 0.21 -14.69
N SER A 186 -1.68 1.17 -15.20
CA SER A 186 -2.14 2.50 -15.63
C SER A 186 -2.74 2.50 -17.04
N LEU A 187 -2.25 1.64 -17.94
CA LEU A 187 -2.82 1.38 -19.27
C LEU A 187 -4.19 0.66 -19.20
N GLY A 188 -4.69 0.39 -17.99
CA GLY A 188 -6.11 0.27 -17.77
C GLY A 188 -6.74 -0.92 -18.49
N SER A 189 -6.28 -2.13 -18.20
CA SER A 189 -7.06 -3.32 -18.56
C SER A 189 -7.73 -3.87 -17.31
N ARG A 190 -9.04 -3.57 -17.18
CA ARG A 190 -9.98 -4.48 -16.48
C ARG A 190 -9.77 -5.91 -17.03
N PRO A 191 -10.02 -6.97 -16.24
CA PRO A 191 -9.43 -8.29 -16.47
C PRO A 191 -10.02 -8.96 -17.71
N SER A 192 -9.47 -8.65 -18.89
CA SER A 192 -9.69 -9.36 -20.14
C SER A 192 -8.56 -10.34 -20.42
N TRP A 193 -7.45 -10.30 -19.68
CA TRP A 193 -6.36 -11.27 -19.88
C TRP A 193 -6.80 -12.69 -19.53
N GLN A 194 -7.62 -12.88 -18.49
CA GLN A 194 -8.16 -14.18 -18.15
C GLN A 194 -9.08 -14.69 -19.27
N GLU A 195 -10.04 -13.87 -19.71
CA GLU A 195 -10.95 -14.20 -20.81
C GLU A 195 -10.20 -14.48 -22.12
N ARG A 196 -9.23 -13.63 -22.48
CA ARG A 196 -8.37 -13.80 -23.66
C ARG A 196 -7.51 -15.06 -23.58
N PHE A 197 -6.93 -15.34 -22.41
CA PHE A 197 -6.09 -16.51 -22.19
C PHE A 197 -6.91 -17.81 -22.22
N PHE A 198 -8.10 -17.83 -21.61
CA PHE A 198 -9.02 -18.95 -21.69
C PHE A 198 -9.65 -19.11 -23.09
N GLY A 199 -9.63 -18.06 -23.92
CA GLY A 199 -10.00 -18.11 -25.33
C GLY A 199 -8.91 -18.66 -26.26
N LEU A 200 -7.65 -18.82 -25.81
CA LEU A 200 -6.58 -19.40 -26.63
C LEU A 200 -6.84 -20.89 -26.90
N PRO A 201 -6.33 -21.47 -28.01
CA PRO A 201 -6.43 -22.91 -28.24
C PRO A 201 -5.66 -23.69 -27.16
N LEU A 202 -6.08 -24.93 -26.93
CA LEU A 202 -5.65 -25.75 -25.78
C LEU A 202 -4.12 -25.92 -25.72
N TRP A 203 -3.47 -26.17 -26.86
CA TRP A 203 -2.02 -26.35 -26.94
C TRP A 203 -1.25 -25.11 -26.49
N LEU A 204 -1.67 -23.90 -26.89
CA LEU A 204 -1.05 -22.64 -26.46
C LEU A 204 -1.15 -22.44 -24.95
N ARG A 205 -2.28 -22.81 -24.34
CA ARG A 205 -2.46 -22.74 -22.88
C ARG A 205 -1.53 -23.70 -22.15
N TRP A 206 -1.47 -24.96 -22.59
CA TRP A 206 -0.57 -25.95 -21.98
C TRP A 206 0.90 -25.62 -22.18
N SER A 207 1.30 -25.16 -23.37
CA SER A 207 2.66 -24.66 -23.61
C SER A 207 3.01 -23.54 -22.64
N ALA A 208 2.11 -22.58 -22.41
CA ALA A 208 2.33 -21.52 -21.42
C ALA A 208 2.46 -22.06 -19.99
N TYR A 209 1.64 -23.04 -19.59
CA TYR A 209 1.76 -23.69 -18.28
C TYR A 209 3.09 -24.45 -18.14
N TYR A 210 3.48 -25.26 -19.13
CA TYR A 210 4.74 -25.99 -19.10
C TYR A 210 5.96 -25.06 -19.12
N LEU A 211 5.92 -23.98 -19.90
CA LEU A 211 6.98 -22.95 -19.90
C LEU A 211 7.07 -22.26 -18.54
N LEU A 212 5.95 -21.94 -17.90
CA LEU A 212 5.94 -21.37 -16.56
C LEU A 212 6.55 -22.33 -15.55
N ILE A 213 6.14 -23.61 -15.55
CA ILE A 213 6.70 -24.63 -14.66
C ILE A 213 8.20 -24.80 -14.91
N LEU A 214 8.62 -24.90 -16.18
CA LEU A 214 10.03 -25.01 -16.55
C LEU A 214 10.82 -23.78 -16.10
N SER A 215 10.28 -22.57 -16.27
CA SER A 215 10.91 -21.35 -15.79
C SER A 215 11.06 -21.35 -14.27
N LEU A 216 10.05 -21.80 -13.53
CA LEU A 216 10.12 -21.92 -12.08
C LEU A 216 11.18 -22.93 -11.66
N LEU A 217 11.33 -24.05 -12.38
CA LEU A 217 12.35 -25.05 -12.10
C LEU A 217 13.76 -24.56 -12.43
N LEU A 218 13.93 -23.88 -13.56
CA LEU A 218 15.23 -23.36 -14.02
C LEU A 218 15.71 -22.15 -13.21
N PHE A 219 14.79 -21.31 -12.75
CA PHE A 219 15.07 -20.12 -11.94
C PHE A 219 14.86 -20.35 -10.44
N ASN A 220 14.63 -21.60 -10.00
CA ASN A 220 14.65 -21.95 -8.59
C ASN A 220 16.10 -21.85 -8.10
N GLN A 221 16.48 -20.68 -7.58
CA GLN A 221 17.72 -20.57 -6.83
C GLN A 221 17.57 -21.35 -5.53
N ASP A 222 18.34 -22.43 -5.39
CA ASP A 222 18.60 -23.15 -4.14
C ASP A 222 19.07 -22.15 -3.07
N SER A 223 18.11 -21.55 -2.41
CA SER A 223 18.34 -20.72 -1.24
C SER A 223 17.39 -21.26 -0.20
N GLN A 224 17.95 -21.90 0.82
CA GLN A 224 17.26 -22.22 2.06
C GLN A 224 16.85 -20.93 2.78
N THR A 225 15.96 -20.17 2.15
CA THR A 225 15.33 -19.00 2.72
C THR A 225 14.13 -19.51 3.48
N ALA A 226 14.36 -19.83 4.75
CA ALA A 226 13.28 -20.05 5.71
C ALA A 226 12.19 -18.98 5.50
N PHE A 227 10.94 -19.43 5.46
CA PHE A 227 9.76 -18.60 5.26
C PHE A 227 9.87 -17.30 6.06
N ILE A 228 9.62 -16.14 5.43
CA ILE A 228 9.91 -14.81 6.01
C ILE A 228 9.26 -14.60 7.39
N TYR A 229 8.16 -15.31 7.71
CA TYR A 229 7.49 -15.27 9.01
C TYR A 229 8.17 -16.07 10.14
N MET A 230 9.28 -16.75 9.87
CA MET A 230 10.05 -17.51 10.88
C MET A 230 11.35 -16.80 11.28
N LYS A 231 11.54 -15.54 10.84
CA LYS A 231 12.72 -14.72 11.15
C LYS A 231 12.36 -13.51 12.03
N PHE A 232 11.58 -13.75 13.07
CA PHE A 232 11.33 -12.77 14.13
C PHE A 232 12.16 -13.14 15.36
#